data_AF-X6LGE9-F1
#
_entry.id   AF-X6LGE9-F1
#
_cell.length_a   1.000
_cell.length_b   1.000
_cell.length_c   1.000
_cell.angle_alpha   90.00
_cell.angle_beta   90.00
_cell.angle_gamma   90.00
#
_symmetry.space_group_name_H-M   'P 1'
#
loop_
_entity.id
_entity.type
_entity.pdbx_description
1 polymer ?
#
loop_
_entity_poly.entity_id
_entity_poly.type
_entity_poly.pdbx_seq_one_letter_code
_entity_poly.pdbx_strand_id
1 'polypeptide(L)'
;MEVFEHFGDKLEKITISQTWKNCNQIFFDTYEKLEEICATSNLNELNKYEMYQEKNELKIKREMCLHILWNILKYPKHIKYRQIHRQTLYDYLFQKCYALRADFEKVF
;
A
#
# COMPACT_ATOMS: atom_id res chain seq x y z
N MET A 1 -7.02 30.15 17.38
CA MET A 1 -7.14 29.17 18.49
C MET A 1 -6.27 28.02 18.05
N GLU A 2 -5.07 27.91 18.62
CA GLU A 2 -3.94 27.14 18.05
C GLU A 2 -4.28 25.68 17.67
N VAL A 3 -5.23 25.05 18.37
CA VAL A 3 -5.74 23.70 18.04
C VAL A 3 -6.38 23.64 16.64
N PHE A 4 -7.22 24.62 16.28
CA PHE A 4 -7.87 24.64 14.96
C PHE A 4 -6.89 24.98 13.83
N GLU A 5 -5.83 25.73 14.12
CA GLU A 5 -4.79 26.05 13.14
C GLU A 5 -3.90 24.83 12.87
N HIS A 6 -3.63 24.00 13.89
CA HIS A 6 -2.77 22.82 13.74
C HIS A 6 -3.48 21.57 13.18
N PHE A 7 -4.78 21.41 13.48
CA PHE A 7 -5.56 20.23 13.09
C PHE A 7 -6.62 20.49 12.02
N GLY A 8 -6.90 21.75 11.68
CA GLY A 8 -8.02 22.12 10.80
C GLY A 8 -7.88 21.69 9.34
N ASP A 9 -6.67 21.36 8.90
CA ASP A 9 -6.34 20.78 7.60
C ASP A 9 -6.34 19.24 7.61
N LYS A 10 -6.15 18.62 8.79
CA LYS A 10 -6.03 17.17 8.98
C LYS A 10 -7.33 16.51 9.45
N LEU A 11 -8.17 17.23 10.18
CA LEU A 11 -9.38 16.71 10.82
C LEU A 11 -10.58 17.61 10.52
N GLU A 12 -11.75 16.99 10.39
CA GLU A 12 -12.99 17.74 10.25
C GLU A 12 -13.25 18.60 11.48
N LYS A 13 -13.75 19.83 11.25
CA LYS A 13 -14.06 20.77 12.34
C LYS A 13 -15.02 20.18 13.39
N ILE A 14 -15.91 19.28 12.99
CA ILE A 14 -16.84 18.59 13.89
C ILE A 14 -16.07 17.71 14.87
N THR A 15 -15.10 16.92 14.40
CA THR A 15 -14.23 16.07 15.22
C THR A 15 -13.42 16.91 16.22
N ILE A 16 -12.80 18.01 15.76
CA ILE A 16 -12.05 18.92 16.65
C ILE A 16 -12.96 19.50 17.74
N SER A 17 -14.15 19.99 17.37
CA SER A 17 -15.08 20.59 18.32
C SER A 17 -15.67 19.58 19.31
N GLN A 18 -15.88 18.32 18.90
CA GLN A 18 -16.36 17.27 19.79
C GLN A 18 -15.27 16.85 20.78
N THR A 19 -14.04 16.64 20.32
CA THR A 19 -12.91 16.30 21.20
C THR A 19 -12.64 17.41 22.21
N TRP A 20 -12.69 18.69 21.80
CA TRP A 20 -12.58 19.82 22.72
C TRP A 20 -13.62 19.79 23.85
N LYS A 21 -14.87 19.46 23.55
CA LYS A 21 -15.93 19.32 24.56
C LYS A 21 -15.71 18.10 25.46
N ASN A 22 -15.28 16.97 24.88
CA ASN A 22 -15.06 15.73 25.61
C ASN A 22 -13.88 15.81 26.59
N CYS A 23 -12.85 16.58 26.25
CA CYS A 23 -11.69 16.84 27.10
C CYS A 23 -11.92 18.01 28.07
N ASN A 24 -13.18 18.32 28.40
CA ASN A 24 -13.57 19.42 29.29
C ASN A 24 -12.95 20.78 28.92
N GLN A 25 -12.65 21.00 27.64
CA GLN A 25 -12.01 22.22 27.16
C GLN A 25 -10.60 22.44 27.73
N ILE A 26 -9.93 21.37 28.15
CA ILE A 26 -8.53 21.38 28.56
C ILE A 26 -7.67 21.25 27.31
N PHE A 27 -6.78 22.23 27.09
CA PHE A 27 -5.96 22.32 25.89
C PHE A 27 -5.03 21.11 25.71
N PHE A 28 -4.26 20.78 26.74
CA PHE A 28 -3.28 19.70 26.67
C PHE A 28 -3.97 18.36 26.35
N ASP A 29 -5.01 18.02 27.11
CA ASP A 29 -5.79 16.79 26.92
C ASP A 29 -6.46 16.73 25.53
N THR A 30 -6.96 17.87 25.04
CA THR A 30 -7.54 17.93 23.68
C THR A 30 -6.46 17.73 22.62
N TYR A 31 -5.31 18.37 22.79
CA TYR A 31 -4.19 18.29 21.85
C TYR A 31 -3.67 16.86 21.72
N GLU A 32 -3.38 16.20 22.86
CA GLU A 32 -2.91 14.82 22.90
C GLU A 32 -3.91 13.86 22.25
N LYS A 33 -5.20 14.03 22.52
CA LYS A 33 -6.25 13.18 21.94
C LYS A 33 -6.40 13.37 20.42
N LEU A 34 -6.27 14.60 19.93
CA LEU A 34 -6.31 14.87 18.48
C LEU A 34 -5.07 14.34 17.77
N GLU A 35 -3.89 14.41 18.41
CA GLU A 35 -2.66 13.81 17.89
C GLU A 35 -2.77 12.29 17.79
N GLU A 36 -3.33 11.62 18.80
CA GLU A 36 -3.62 10.18 18.78
C GLU A 36 -4.56 9.79 17.62
N ILE A 37 -5.61 10.58 17.39
CA ILE A 37 -6.55 10.34 16.28
C ILE A 37 -5.83 10.47 14.93
N CYS A 38 -5.01 11.50 14.74
CA CYS A 38 -4.21 11.69 13.53
C CYS A 38 -3.20 10.55 13.33
N ALA A 39 -2.50 10.13 14.38
CA ALA A 39 -1.56 9.01 14.30
C ALA A 39 -2.26 7.71 13.90
N THR A 40 -3.44 7.45 14.46
CA THR A 40 -4.25 6.27 14.14
C THR A 40 -4.74 6.28 12.69
N SER A 41 -5.18 7.43 12.16
CA SER A 41 -5.62 7.50 10.75
C SER A 41 -4.45 7.28 9.79
N ASN A 42 -3.30 7.88 10.05
CA ASN A 42 -2.09 7.69 9.26
C ASN A 42 -1.64 6.22 9.25
N LEU A 43 -1.69 5.54 10.40
CA LEU A 43 -1.37 4.13 10.50
C LEU A 43 -2.36 3.25 9.72
N ASN A 44 -3.65 3.57 9.75
CA ASN A 44 -4.65 2.87 8.94
C ASN A 44 -4.45 3.09 7.44
N GLU A 45 -4.07 4.30 7.01
CA GLU A 45 -3.71 4.59 5.62
C GLU A 45 -2.48 3.82 5.17
N LEU A 46 -1.44 3.75 6.02
CA LEU A 46 -0.24 2.96 5.77
C LEU A 46 -0.57 1.47 5.64
N ASN A 47 -1.34 0.91 6.59
CA ASN A 47 -1.79 -0.48 6.54
C ASN A 47 -2.58 -0.79 5.26
N LYS A 48 -3.44 0.14 4.83
CA LYS A 48 -4.20 0.00 3.58
C LYS A 48 -3.29 0.03 2.35
N TYR A 49 -2.26 0.88 2.38
CA TYR A 49 -1.24 0.96 1.33
C TYR A 49 -0.44 -0.33 1.24
N GLU A 50 0.06 -0.85 2.36
CA GLU A 50 0.80 -2.12 2.43
C GLU A 50 -0.06 -3.29 1.94
N MET A 51 -1.31 -3.40 2.39
CA MET A 51 -2.25 -4.43 1.92
C MET A 51 -2.48 -4.33 0.40
N TYR A 52 -2.54 -3.12 -0.16
CA TYR A 52 -2.68 -2.92 -1.60
C TYR A 52 -1.41 -3.36 -2.36
N GLN A 53 -0.22 -3.07 -1.82
CA GLN A 53 1.04 -3.53 -2.40
C GLN A 53 1.15 -5.06 -2.38
N GLU A 54 0.89 -5.71 -1.24
CA GLU A 54 0.89 -7.18 -1.14
C GLU A 54 -0.06 -7.83 -2.14
N LYS A 55 -1.24 -7.23 -2.33
CA LYS A 55 -2.21 -7.68 -3.33
C LYS A 55 -1.67 -7.56 -4.75
N ASN A 56 -0.94 -6.49 -5.06
CA ASN A 56 -0.32 -6.30 -6.37
C ASN A 56 0.83 -7.29 -6.61
N GLU A 57 1.68 -7.54 -5.61
CA GLU A 57 2.74 -8.54 -5.66
C GLU A 57 2.17 -9.93 -5.98
N LEU A 58 1.11 -10.33 -5.25
CA LEU A 58 0.43 -11.60 -5.48
C LEU A 58 -0.17 -11.68 -6.90
N LYS A 59 -0.75 -10.58 -7.39
CA LYS A 59 -1.31 -10.50 -8.74
C LYS A 59 -0.23 -10.69 -9.80
N ILE A 60 0.92 -10.05 -9.64
CA ILE A 60 2.06 -10.17 -10.56
C ILE A 60 2.57 -11.62 -10.59
N LYS A 61 2.80 -12.23 -9.42
CA LYS A 61 3.22 -13.64 -9.32
C LYS A 61 2.26 -14.59 -10.03
N ARG A 62 0.95 -14.44 -9.80
CA ARG A 62 -0.07 -15.28 -10.44
C ARG A 62 -0.06 -15.15 -11.96
N GLU A 63 0.00 -13.93 -12.47
CA GLU A 63 0.01 -13.69 -13.91
C GLU A 63 1.25 -14.29 -14.58
N MET A 64 2.42 -14.17 -13.94
CA MET A 64 3.64 -14.81 -14.42
C MET A 64 3.54 -16.33 -14.47
N CYS A 65 3.12 -16.96 -13.37
CA CYS A 65 2.98 -18.40 -13.29
C CYS A 65 2.01 -18.91 -14.36
N LEU A 66 0.89 -18.21 -14.57
CA LEU A 66 -0.08 -18.56 -15.60
C LEU A 66 0.50 -18.42 -17.01
N HIS A 67 1.25 -17.35 -17.29
CA HIS A 67 1.88 -17.15 -18.59
C HIS A 67 2.92 -18.24 -18.90
N ILE A 68 3.77 -18.57 -17.93
CA ILE A 68 4.77 -19.65 -18.06
C ILE A 68 4.07 -20.98 -18.27
N LEU A 69 3.09 -21.31 -17.42
CA LEU A 69 2.31 -22.54 -17.51
C LEU A 69 1.63 -22.66 -18.88
N TRP A 70 1.01 -21.58 -19.35
CA TRP A 70 0.38 -21.52 -20.66
C TRP A 70 1.37 -21.79 -21.79
N ASN A 71 2.56 -21.19 -21.76
CA ASN A 71 3.60 -21.42 -22.77
C ASN A 71 4.05 -22.90 -22.81
N ILE A 72 4.20 -23.55 -21.65
CA ILE A 72 4.57 -24.97 -21.54
C ILE A 72 3.45 -25.86 -22.10
N LEU A 73 2.20 -25.60 -21.72
CA LEU A 73 1.04 -26.39 -22.14
C LEU A 73 0.75 -26.26 -23.64
N LYS A 74 0.90 -25.04 -24.19
CA LYS A 74 0.66 -24.76 -25.61
C LYS A 74 1.74 -25.36 -26.51
N TYR A 75 2.99 -25.40 -26.04
CA TYR A 75 4.14 -25.84 -26.84
C TYR A 75 4.97 -26.94 -26.14
N PRO A 76 4.38 -28.10 -25.82
CA PRO A 76 4.99 -29.09 -24.93
C PRO A 76 6.28 -29.70 -25.48
N LYS A 77 6.44 -29.77 -26.81
CA LYS A 77 7.63 -30.33 -27.49
C LYS A 77 8.76 -29.32 -27.67
N HIS A 78 8.52 -28.04 -27.45
CA HIS A 78 9.50 -26.98 -27.73
C HIS A 78 10.22 -26.56 -26.46
N ILE A 79 11.45 -27.05 -26.26
CA ILE A 79 12.28 -26.81 -25.07
C ILE A 79 12.45 -25.30 -24.76
N LYS A 80 12.48 -24.44 -25.78
CA LYS A 80 12.63 -22.98 -25.62
C LYS A 80 11.55 -22.35 -24.73
N TYR A 81 10.33 -22.88 -24.70
CA TYR A 81 9.25 -22.36 -23.85
C TYR A 81 9.30 -22.85 -22.41
N ARG A 82 10.21 -23.78 -22.11
CA ARG A 82 10.55 -24.21 -20.74
C ARG A 82 11.72 -23.43 -20.16
N GLN A 83 12.43 -22.66 -20.99
CA GLN A 83 13.55 -21.83 -20.58
C GLN A 83 13.06 -20.40 -20.34
N ILE A 84 13.42 -19.84 -19.20
CA ILE A 84 13.12 -18.46 -18.86
C ILE A 84 14.44 -17.70 -18.80
N HIS A 85 14.61 -16.72 -19.68
CA HIS A 85 15.81 -15.90 -19.68
C HIS A 85 15.78 -14.95 -18.47
N ARG A 86 16.76 -15.10 -17.57
CA ARG A 86 16.80 -14.39 -16.28
C ARG A 86 16.73 -12.87 -16.45
N GLN A 87 17.49 -12.30 -17.38
CA GLN A 87 17.50 -10.84 -17.57
C GLN A 87 16.15 -10.33 -18.07
N THR A 88 15.54 -11.03 -19.03
CA THR A 88 14.24 -10.63 -19.59
C THR A 88 13.14 -10.75 -18.54
N LEU A 89 13.20 -11.78 -17.69
CA LEU A 89 12.31 -11.93 -16.54
C LEU A 89 12.48 -10.77 -15.55
N TYR A 90 13.72 -10.45 -15.22
CA TYR A 90 14.08 -9.35 -14.31
C TYR A 90 13.53 -8.02 -14.84
N ASP A 91 13.86 -7.65 -16.09
CA ASP A 91 13.47 -6.37 -16.69
C ASP A 91 11.94 -6.22 -16.73
N TYR A 92 11.23 -7.28 -17.12
CA TYR A 92 9.77 -7.29 -17.16
C TYR A 92 9.15 -7.16 -15.75
N LEU A 93 9.65 -7.94 -14.77
CA LEU A 93 9.16 -7.84 -13.39
C LEU A 93 9.42 -6.48 -12.79
N PHE A 94 10.60 -5.91 -13.05
CA PHE A 94 10.99 -4.61 -12.53
C PHE A 94 10.05 -3.52 -13.04
N GLN A 95 9.83 -3.45 -14.36
CA GLN A 95 8.90 -2.49 -14.97
C GLN A 95 7.47 -2.65 -14.42
N LYS A 96 7.03 -3.89 -14.22
CA LYS A 96 5.67 -4.18 -13.77
C LYS A 96 5.45 -3.87 -12.29
N CYS A 97 6.43 -4.18 -11.45
CA CYS A 97 6.40 -3.81 -10.03
C CYS A 97 6.41 -2.29 -9.88
N TYR A 98 7.25 -1.60 -10.64
CA TYR A 98 7.28 -0.13 -10.66
C TYR A 98 5.91 0.47 -11.05
N ALA A 99 5.29 -0.03 -12.13
CA ALA A 99 3.99 0.46 -12.60
C ALA A 99 2.84 0.24 -11.58
N LEU A 100 2.91 -0.84 -10.80
CA LEU A 100 1.88 -1.20 -9.82
C LEU A 100 2.26 -0.83 -8.38
N ARG A 101 3.37 -0.11 -8.19
CA ARG A 101 3.96 0.20 -6.87
C ARG A 101 4.07 -1.03 -5.97
N ALA A 102 4.39 -2.18 -6.54
CA ALA A 102 4.63 -3.42 -5.80
C ALA A 102 6.11 -3.51 -5.40
N ASP A 103 6.40 -4.20 -4.30
CA ASP A 103 7.78 -4.47 -3.90
C ASP A 103 8.39 -5.52 -4.84
N PHE A 104 9.46 -5.13 -5.53
CA PHE A 104 10.16 -6.00 -6.47
C PHE A 104 10.88 -7.16 -5.76
N GLU A 105 11.46 -6.93 -4.59
CA GLU A 105 12.19 -7.96 -3.83
C GLU A 105 11.25 -9.04 -3.32
N LYS A 106 10.00 -8.70 -3.04
CA LYS A 106 8.97 -9.68 -2.68
C LYS A 106 8.48 -10.49 -3.87
N VAL A 107 8.73 -10.06 -5.11
CA VAL A 107 8.23 -10.71 -6.34
C VAL A 107 9.28 -11.57 -7.05
N PHE A 108 10.53 -11.10 -7.14
CA PHE A 108 11.63 -11.74 -7.87
C PHE A 108 12.33 -12.84 -7.05
#